data_AF-A0A3P7II38-F1
#
_entry.id   AF-A0A3P7II38-F1
#
_cell.length_a   1.000
_cell.length_b   1.000
_cell.length_c   1.000
_cell.angle_alpha   90.00
_cell.angle_beta   90.00
_cell.angle_gamma   90.00
#
_symmetry.space_group_name_H-M   'P 1'
#
loop_
_entity.id
_entity.type
_entity.pdbx_description
1 polymer ?
#
loop_
_entity_poly.entity_id
_entity_poly.type
_entity_poly.pdbx_seq_one_letter_code
_entity_poly.pdbx_strand_id
1 'polypeptide(L)'
;VDPCEDFFEFACGNWIANHPIPRDKTRFSVIDVLSGKVQGQMREIFESNEVFASKSMNALKSIYRRCMDKDELNRIGARQMIEKIKSFGTWPMLEGDEKWRVNTFDLTSLLAFVSRNRGVNAFITYIIDVDDKNTSRRLIR
;
A
#
# COMPACT_ATOMS: atom_id res chain seq x y z
N VAL A 1 -36.12 16.14 9.20
CA VAL A 1 -35.19 17.04 9.91
C VAL A 1 -35.31 18.42 9.28
N ASP A 2 -35.35 19.49 10.07
CA ASP A 2 -35.39 20.85 9.54
C ASP A 2 -34.00 21.22 8.98
N PRO A 3 -33.87 21.63 7.70
CA PRO A 3 -32.59 22.03 7.12
C PRO A 3 -31.92 23.22 7.82
N CYS A 4 -32.68 24.08 8.50
CA CYS A 4 -32.13 25.22 9.25
C CYS A 4 -31.45 24.80 10.56
N GLU A 5 -31.81 23.63 11.10
CA GLU A 5 -31.26 23.09 12.36
C GLU A 5 -30.15 22.07 12.11
N ASP A 6 -30.35 21.14 11.15
CA ASP A 6 -29.34 20.16 10.75
C ASP A 6 -29.48 19.86 9.24
N PHE A 7 -28.76 20.67 8.46
CA PHE A 7 -28.72 20.50 7.02
C PHE A 7 -28.08 19.18 6.58
N PHE A 8 -27.16 18.62 7.37
CA PHE A 8 -26.49 17.36 7.04
C PHE A 8 -27.45 16.19 7.14
N GLU A 9 -28.19 16.06 8.25
CA GLU A 9 -29.17 14.99 8.40
C GLU A 9 -30.37 15.19 7.45
N PHE A 10 -30.78 16.44 7.18
CA PHE A 10 -31.78 16.73 6.15
C PHE A 10 -31.36 16.22 4.76
N ALA A 11 -30.12 16.48 4.34
CA ALA A 11 -29.64 16.13 3.00
C ALA A 11 -29.16 14.66 2.88
N CYS A 12 -28.53 14.13 3.94
CA CYS A 12 -27.79 12.87 3.91
C CYS A 12 -28.37 11.78 4.82
N GLY A 13 -29.27 12.09 5.75
CA GLY A 13 -29.78 11.14 6.74
C GLY A 13 -30.38 9.88 6.10
N ASN A 14 -31.15 10.05 5.01
CA ASN A 14 -31.70 8.92 4.28
C ASN A 14 -30.61 8.08 3.57
N TRP A 15 -29.51 8.69 3.13
CA TRP A 15 -28.40 7.93 2.56
C TRP A 15 -27.73 7.08 3.64
N ILE A 16 -27.46 7.66 4.81
CA ILE A 16 -26.85 6.96 5.96
C ILE A 16 -27.71 5.77 6.40
N ALA A 17 -29.03 5.96 6.50
CA ALA A 17 -29.97 4.90 6.87
C ALA A 17 -29.95 3.72 5.88
N ASN A 18 -29.76 3.98 4.59
CA ASN A 18 -29.77 2.96 3.53
C ASN A 18 -28.38 2.39 3.19
N HIS A 19 -27.31 2.98 3.73
CA HIS A 19 -25.92 2.62 3.40
C HIS A 19 -25.11 2.38 4.68
N PRO A 20 -25.43 1.31 5.44
CA PRO A 20 -24.63 0.93 6.60
C PRO A 20 -23.20 0.63 6.17
N ILE A 21 -22.24 0.92 7.06
CA ILE A 21 -20.82 0.69 6.79
C ILE A 21 -20.58 -0.81 6.56
N PRO A 22 -20.08 -1.22 5.39
CA PRO A 22 -19.76 -2.62 5.11
C PRO A 22 -18.70 -3.18 6.07
N ARG A 23 -18.72 -4.50 6.31
CA ARG A 23 -17.81 -5.17 7.27
C ARG A 23 -16.33 -5.00 6.95
N ASP A 24 -15.99 -4.82 5.69
CA ASP A 24 -14.63 -4.62 5.19
C ASP A 24 -14.17 -3.14 5.26
N LYS A 25 -15.01 -2.24 5.77
CA LYS A 25 -14.74 -0.80 5.81
C LYS A 25 -14.90 -0.20 7.19
N THR A 26 -14.14 0.86 7.47
CA THR A 26 -14.25 1.66 8.70
C THR A 26 -15.09 2.93 8.51
N ARG A 27 -15.33 3.33 7.26
CA ARG A 27 -16.18 4.44 6.84
C ARG A 27 -16.85 4.11 5.52
N PHE A 28 -18.01 4.72 5.25
CA PHE A 28 -18.68 4.57 3.97
C PHE A 28 -19.34 5.87 3.54
N SER A 29 -19.08 6.27 2.31
CA SER A 29 -19.56 7.51 1.71
C SER A 29 -19.85 7.32 0.22
N VAL A 30 -20.42 8.34 -0.41
CA VAL A 30 -20.61 8.39 -1.87
C VAL A 30 -19.30 8.26 -2.65
N ILE A 31 -18.16 8.72 -2.09
CA ILE A 31 -16.84 8.56 -2.71
C ILE A 31 -16.46 7.08 -2.77
N ASP A 32 -16.76 6.32 -1.72
CA ASP A 32 -16.48 4.88 -1.68
C ASP A 32 -17.31 4.10 -2.71
N VAL A 33 -18.55 4.53 -2.96
CA VAL A 33 -19.41 3.97 -4.01
C VAL A 33 -18.79 4.23 -5.39
N LEU A 34 -18.37 5.47 -5.66
CA LEU A 34 -17.74 5.84 -6.92
C LEU A 34 -16.40 5.13 -7.12
N SER A 35 -15.54 5.08 -6.10
CA SER A 35 -14.28 4.34 -6.13
C SER A 35 -14.51 2.85 -6.38
N GLY A 36 -15.54 2.26 -5.76
CA GLY A 36 -15.91 0.86 -6.01
C GLY A 36 -16.32 0.62 -7.46
N LYS A 37 -17.09 1.53 -8.06
CA LYS A 37 -17.47 1.45 -9.48
C LYS A 37 -16.24 1.50 -10.40
N VAL A 38 -15.31 2.43 -10.16
CA VAL A 38 -14.07 2.54 -10.94
C VAL A 38 -13.21 1.29 -10.77
N GLN A 39 -13.06 0.78 -9.56
CA GLN A 39 -12.33 -0.46 -9.29
C GLN A 39 -12.95 -1.66 -10.01
N GLY A 40 -14.28 -1.74 -10.08
CA GLY A 40 -14.99 -2.77 -10.86
C GLY A 40 -14.66 -2.71 -12.35
N GLN A 41 -14.69 -1.53 -12.95
CA GLN A 41 -14.32 -1.35 -14.36
C GLN A 41 -12.84 -1.67 -14.61
N MET A 42 -11.94 -1.26 -13.71
CA MET A 42 -10.53 -1.61 -13.80
C MET A 42 -10.31 -3.13 -13.71
N ARG A 43 -11.04 -3.80 -12.82
CA ARG A 43 -10.99 -5.26 -12.67
C ARG A 43 -11.40 -5.97 -13.96
N GLU A 44 -12.49 -5.55 -14.61
CA GLU A 44 -12.93 -6.11 -15.90
C GLU A 44 -11.81 -6.01 -16.96
N ILE A 45 -11.13 -4.86 -17.05
CA ILE A 45 -10.01 -4.65 -17.98
C ILE A 45 -8.82 -5.57 -17.65
N PHE A 46 -8.50 -5.73 -16.36
CA PHE A 46 -7.35 -6.53 -15.94
C PHE A 46 -7.59 -8.03 -16.06
N GLU A 47 -8.83 -8.49 -15.89
CA GLU A 47 -9.25 -9.88 -16.03
C GLU A 47 -9.54 -10.28 -17.48
N SER A 48 -9.75 -9.33 -18.38
CA SER A 48 -10.03 -9.63 -19.80
C SER A 48 -8.91 -10.42 -20.47
N ASN A 49 -9.26 -11.15 -21.54
CA ASN A 49 -8.30 -11.84 -22.40
C ASN A 49 -7.67 -10.95 -23.47
N GLU A 50 -8.06 -9.67 -23.53
CA GLU A 50 -7.52 -8.71 -24.48
C GLU A 50 -6.03 -8.44 -24.23
N VAL A 51 -5.26 -8.42 -25.31
CA VAL A 51 -3.86 -8.01 -25.31
C VAL A 51 -3.78 -6.60 -25.85
N PHE A 52 -3.31 -5.68 -25.02
CA PHE A 52 -3.21 -4.27 -25.39
C PHE A 52 -1.92 -4.00 -26.20
N ALA A 53 -1.94 -3.01 -27.09
CA ALA A 53 -0.71 -2.57 -27.75
C ALA A 53 0.31 -1.97 -26.75
N SER A 54 -0.19 -1.39 -25.64
CA SER A 54 0.64 -0.82 -24.58
C SER A 54 1.29 -1.92 -23.72
N LYS A 55 2.63 -1.95 -23.72
CA LYS A 55 3.43 -2.83 -22.85
C LYS A 55 3.11 -2.59 -21.37
N SER A 56 2.92 -1.35 -20.96
CA SER A 56 2.61 -0.98 -19.57
C SER A 56 1.26 -1.56 -19.13
N MET A 57 0.26 -1.54 -20.01
CA MET A 57 -1.06 -2.14 -19.71
C MET A 57 -0.94 -3.64 -19.51
N ASN A 58 -0.23 -4.35 -20.40
CA ASN A 58 -0.04 -5.80 -20.25
C ASN A 58 0.79 -6.16 -19.01
N ALA A 59 1.76 -5.32 -18.63
CA ALA A 59 2.51 -5.49 -17.38
C ALA A 59 1.60 -5.34 -16.15
N LEU A 60 0.72 -4.33 -16.13
CA LEU A 60 -0.27 -4.14 -15.05
C LEU A 60 -1.20 -5.35 -14.94
N LYS A 61 -1.71 -5.89 -16.05
CA LYS A 61 -2.51 -7.12 -16.05
C LYS A 61 -1.76 -8.30 -15.45
N SER A 62 -0.49 -8.45 -15.80
CA SER A 62 0.35 -9.54 -15.27
C SER A 62 0.57 -9.40 -13.77
N ILE A 63 0.80 -8.18 -13.28
CA ILE A 63 0.92 -7.89 -11.84
C ILE A 63 -0.40 -8.19 -11.13
N TYR A 64 -1.53 -7.75 -11.68
CA TYR A 64 -2.86 -8.01 -11.11
C TYR A 64 -3.12 -9.51 -10.97
N ARG A 65 -2.91 -10.29 -12.05
CA ARG A 65 -3.10 -11.75 -12.02
C ARG A 65 -2.27 -12.44 -10.94
N ARG A 66 -0.99 -12.05 -10.80
CA ARG A 66 -0.11 -12.59 -9.74
C ARG A 66 -0.57 -12.20 -8.34
N CYS A 67 -1.13 -11.01 -8.17
CA CYS A 67 -1.68 -10.57 -6.88
C CYS A 67 -2.96 -11.34 -6.49
N MET A 68 -3.77 -11.71 -7.48
CA MET A 68 -5.04 -12.38 -7.26
C MET A 68 -4.93 -13.91 -7.11
N ASP A 69 -3.79 -14.51 -7.51
CA ASP A 69 -3.52 -15.94 -7.37
C ASP A 69 -3.20 -16.31 -5.91
N LYS A 70 -4.26 -16.49 -5.12
CA LYS A 70 -4.15 -16.82 -3.70
C LYS A 70 -3.56 -18.21 -3.47
N ASP A 71 -3.76 -19.15 -4.39
CA ASP A 71 -3.24 -20.51 -4.25
C ASP A 71 -1.72 -20.50 -4.33
N GLU A 72 -1.16 -19.79 -5.32
CA GLU A 72 0.28 -19.61 -5.44
C GLU A 72 0.86 -18.82 -4.26
N LEU A 73 0.17 -17.74 -3.83
CA LEU A 73 0.61 -16.97 -2.67
C LEU A 73 0.63 -17.81 -1.38
N ASN A 74 -0.38 -18.65 -1.16
CA ASN A 74 -0.44 -19.56 -0.01
C ASN A 74 0.64 -20.65 -0.09
N ARG A 75 0.93 -21.16 -1.29
CA ARG A 75 1.99 -22.15 -1.53
C ARG A 75 3.39 -21.57 -1.26
N ILE A 76 3.63 -20.31 -1.64
CA ILE A 76 4.90 -19.61 -1.37
C ILE A 76 5.01 -19.29 0.14
N GLY A 77 3.91 -18.82 0.73
CA GLY A 77 3.85 -18.39 2.13
C GLY A 77 4.84 -17.27 2.44
N ALA A 78 5.28 -17.20 3.70
CA ALA A 78 6.22 -16.17 4.16
C ALA A 78 7.69 -16.45 3.78
N ARG A 79 7.99 -17.59 3.15
CA ARG A 79 9.37 -18.09 2.98
C ARG A 79 10.28 -17.09 2.24
N GLN A 80 9.86 -16.63 1.07
CA GLN A 80 10.64 -15.68 0.28
C GLN A 80 10.85 -14.34 1.01
N MET A 81 9.83 -13.89 1.75
CA MET A 81 9.93 -12.67 2.55
C MET A 81 10.96 -12.83 3.67
N ILE A 82 10.91 -13.93 4.42
CA ILE A 82 11.84 -14.22 5.52
C ILE A 82 13.27 -14.38 5.00
N GLU A 83 13.49 -15.14 3.93
CA GLU A 83 14.82 -15.28 3.30
C GLU A 83 15.39 -13.92 2.90
N LYS A 84 14.54 -13.04 2.37
CA LYS A 84 14.97 -11.71 1.97
C LYS A 84 15.27 -10.80 3.15
N ILE A 85 14.49 -10.87 4.24
CA ILE A 85 14.80 -10.14 5.48
C ILE A 85 16.13 -10.61 6.06
N LYS A 86 16.38 -11.93 6.10
CA LYS A 86 17.66 -12.51 6.55
C LYS A 86 18.85 -12.04 5.72
N SER A 87 18.65 -11.75 4.44
CA SER A 87 19.70 -11.18 3.58
C SER A 87 20.14 -9.76 4.00
N PHE A 88 19.40 -9.10 4.90
CA PHE A 88 19.71 -7.74 5.38
C PHE A 88 20.38 -7.74 6.76
N GLY A 89 20.43 -8.88 7.44
CA GLY A 89 20.99 -9.02 8.77
C GLY A 89 20.18 -10.00 9.62
N THR A 90 20.66 -10.25 10.82
CA THR A 90 19.99 -11.11 11.78
C THR A 90 18.78 -10.41 12.38
N TRP A 91 17.63 -11.09 12.38
CA TRP A 91 16.44 -10.64 13.10
C TRP A 91 16.30 -11.41 14.42
N PRO A 92 16.65 -10.81 15.58
CA PRO A 92 16.70 -11.52 16.87
C PRO A 92 15.40 -12.23 17.22
N MET A 93 14.25 -11.59 16.97
CA MET A 93 12.92 -12.13 17.27
C MET A 93 12.61 -13.46 16.55
N LEU A 94 13.19 -13.69 15.37
CA LEU A 94 12.99 -14.94 14.61
C LEU A 94 14.15 -15.93 14.75
N GLU A 95 15.36 -15.42 15.01
CA GLU A 95 16.59 -16.19 14.87
C GLU A 95 17.30 -16.47 16.20
N GLY A 96 16.85 -15.86 17.29
CA GLY A 96 17.43 -15.92 18.62
C GLY A 96 18.41 -14.77 18.90
N ASP A 97 18.44 -14.32 20.15
CA ASP A 97 19.31 -13.23 20.60
C ASP A 97 20.79 -13.62 20.48
N GLU A 98 21.12 -14.91 20.54
CA GLU A 98 22.49 -15.42 20.45
C GLU A 98 23.16 -15.18 19.08
N LYS A 99 22.35 -15.03 18.02
CA LYS A 99 22.87 -14.80 16.66
C LYS A 99 23.08 -13.33 16.36
N TRP A 100 22.42 -12.44 17.08
CA TRP A 100 22.58 -11.01 16.91
C TRP A 100 23.67 -10.49 17.84
N ARG A 101 24.62 -9.74 17.29
CA ARG A 101 25.76 -9.20 18.06
C ARG A 101 25.89 -7.72 17.80
N VAL A 102 25.83 -6.94 18.88
CA VAL A 102 25.97 -5.47 18.82
C VAL A 102 27.26 -5.04 18.11
N ASN A 103 28.36 -5.74 18.35
CA ASN A 103 29.67 -5.39 17.77
C ASN A 103 29.76 -5.58 16.25
N THR A 104 28.89 -6.40 15.66
CA THR A 104 28.86 -6.65 14.21
C THR A 104 27.65 -6.02 13.53
N PHE A 105 26.80 -5.34 14.29
CA PHE A 105 25.56 -4.78 13.79
C PHE A 105 25.76 -3.33 13.37
N ASP A 106 25.66 -3.07 12.06
CA ASP A 106 25.67 -1.72 11.50
C ASP A 106 24.24 -1.27 11.20
N LEU A 107 23.66 -0.54 12.16
CA LEU A 107 22.32 0.02 12.03
C LEU A 107 22.24 1.01 10.86
N THR A 108 23.27 1.82 10.62
CA THR A 108 23.27 2.86 9.59
C THR A 108 23.17 2.23 8.20
N SER A 109 24.01 1.23 7.94
CA SER A 109 23.99 0.49 6.67
C SER A 109 22.66 -0.21 6.44
N LEU A 110 22.09 -0.83 7.49
CA LEU A 110 20.78 -1.46 7.40
C LEU A 110 19.67 -0.45 7.04
N LEU A 111 19.61 0.68 7.76
CA LEU A 111 18.60 1.72 7.54
C LEU A 111 18.73 2.33 6.14
N ALA A 112 19.95 2.65 5.70
CA ALA A 112 20.21 3.16 4.35
C ALA A 112 19.81 2.15 3.27
N PHE A 113 20.14 0.87 3.48
CA PHE A 113 19.79 -0.19 2.53
C PHE A 113 18.28 -0.39 2.43
N VAL A 114 17.59 -0.52 3.56
CA VAL A 114 16.14 -0.77 3.62
C VAL A 114 15.37 0.44 3.06
N SER A 115 15.80 1.65 3.37
CA SER A 115 15.22 2.85 2.77
C SER A 115 15.41 2.86 1.25
N ARG A 116 16.65 2.70 0.76
CA ARG A 116 16.96 2.76 -0.68
C ARG A 116 16.29 1.66 -1.50
N ASN A 117 16.28 0.42 -1.00
CA ASN A 117 15.86 -0.75 -1.78
C ASN A 117 14.40 -1.15 -1.53
N ARG A 118 13.79 -0.69 -0.43
CA ARG A 118 12.41 -1.04 -0.06
C ARG A 118 11.50 0.16 0.14
N GLY A 119 12.04 1.38 0.15
CA GLY A 119 11.25 2.57 0.48
C GLY A 119 10.73 2.57 1.92
N VAL A 120 11.34 1.77 2.80
CA VAL A 120 10.92 1.66 4.20
C VAL A 120 11.87 2.49 5.04
N ASN A 121 11.30 3.51 5.71
CA ASN A 121 12.02 4.39 6.60
C ASN A 121 11.70 4.02 8.05
N ALA A 122 12.73 3.80 8.86
CA ALA A 122 12.63 3.60 10.29
C ALA A 122 13.44 4.69 11.01
N PHE A 123 12.86 5.28 12.07
CA PHE A 123 13.38 6.42 12.85
C PHE A 123 13.47 7.75 12.09
N ILE A 124 14.08 7.75 10.91
CA ILE A 124 14.29 8.94 10.07
C ILE A 124 13.56 8.71 8.76
N THR A 125 12.53 9.53 8.52
CA THR A 125 11.89 9.61 7.21
C THR A 125 12.58 10.69 6.42
N TYR A 126 13.02 10.37 5.21
CA TYR A 126 13.48 11.36 4.25
C TYR A 126 12.80 11.13 2.91
N ILE A 127 12.52 12.24 2.23
CA ILE A 127 11.99 12.23 0.86
C ILE A 127 12.74 13.24 0.01
N ILE A 128 12.70 13.06 -1.31
CA ILE A 128 13.18 14.07 -2.25
C ILE A 128 11.96 14.86 -2.70
N ASP A 129 11.86 16.11 -2.25
CA ASP A 129 10.71 16.97 -2.55
C ASP A 129 11.14 18.26 -3.22
N VAL A 130 10.17 18.98 -3.78
CA VAL A 130 10.36 20.32 -4.33
C VAL A 130 10.78 21.27 -3.21
N ASP A 131 11.73 22.15 -3.49
CA ASP A 131 12.04 23.21 -2.53
C ASP A 131 10.96 24.29 -2.52
N ASP A 132 10.35 24.51 -1.35
CA ASP A 132 9.34 25.55 -1.11
C ASP A 132 9.82 26.97 -1.48
N LYS A 133 11.13 27.22 -1.43
CA LYS A 133 11.73 28.52 -1.78
C LYS A 133 12.14 28.64 -3.25
N ASN A 134 12.28 27.53 -3.97
CA ASN A 134 12.63 27.51 -5.39
C ASN A 134 12.13 26.22 -6.03
N THR A 135 10.98 26.30 -6.68
CA THR A 135 10.29 25.14 -7.24
C THR A 135 10.99 24.49 -8.43
N SER A 136 12.07 25.11 -8.96
CA SER A 136 12.91 24.54 -10.01
C SER A 136 13.98 23.56 -9.49
N ARG A 137 14.15 23.42 -8.17
CA ARG A 137 15.09 22.46 -7.56
C ARG A 137 14.39 21.50 -6.60
N ARG A 138 15.07 20.39 -6.28
CA ARG A 138 14.63 19.43 -5.27
C ARG A 138 15.65 19.31 -4.16
N LEU A 139 15.18 19.05 -2.94
CA LEU A 139 15.99 18.88 -1.75
C LEU A 139 15.54 17.63 -0.98
N ILE A 140 16.42 17.16 -0.10
CA ILE A 140 16.05 16.14 0.89
C ILE A 140 15.28 16.84 2.01
N ARG A 141 14.09 16.33 2.33
CA ARG A 141 13.21 16.79 3.40
C ARG A 141 13.02 15.69 4.44
#